data_AF-A0AAN7Y638-F1
#
_entry.id   AF-A0AAN7Y638-F1
#
_cell.length_a   1.000
_cell.length_b   1.000
_cell.length_c   1.000
_cell.angle_alpha   90.00
_cell.angle_beta   90.00
_cell.angle_gamma   90.00
#
_symmetry.space_group_name_H-M   'P 1'
#
loop_
_entity.id
_entity.type
_entity.pdbx_description
1 polymer ?
#
loop_
_entity_poly.entity_id
_entity_poly.type
_entity_poly.pdbx_seq_one_letter_code
_entity_poly.pdbx_strand_id
1 'polypeptide(L)'
;MIEKVLVIGAPRYFNQIWKIVKGWIDPATAAKIEIMDSSDILKALSSHIDAENIPKQFGGTFDFTHGMLPRPDAGTQEVLDRALPGGSVPLAGPFKWKVDNSLGRRIIPVGSVQGTRRREANVSVDG
;
A
#
# COMPACT_ATOMS: atom_id res chain seq x y z
N MET A 1 10.36 11.17 2.71
CA MET A 1 11.06 11.63 1.48
C MET A 1 10.43 10.86 0.32
N ILE A 2 9.94 11.53 -0.72
CA ILE A 2 9.42 10.85 -1.92
C ILE A 2 10.62 10.56 -2.82
N GLU A 3 10.81 9.30 -3.20
CA GLU A 3 11.89 8.91 -4.12
C GLU A 3 11.48 9.12 -5.58
N LYS A 4 10.32 8.58 -5.97
CA LYS A 4 9.84 8.68 -7.35
C LYS A 4 8.31 8.61 -7.43
N VAL A 5 7.73 9.32 -8.41
CA VAL A 5 6.31 9.29 -8.71
C VAL A 5 6.15 8.92 -10.19
N LEU A 6 5.48 7.80 -10.45
CA LEU A 6 5.20 7.33 -11.80
C LEU A 6 3.71 7.53 -12.11
N VAL A 7 3.40 8.34 -13.12
CA VAL A 7 2.03 8.55 -13.59
C VAL A 7 1.77 7.62 -14.76
N ILE A 8 0.90 6.63 -14.56
CA ILE A 8 0.57 5.59 -15.54
C ILE A 8 -0.87 5.74 -16.04
N GLY A 9 -1.11 5.32 -17.28
CA GLY A 9 -2.45 5.39 -17.89
C GLY A 9 -2.96 6.82 -18.11
N ALA A 10 -2.05 7.80 -18.13
CA ALA A 10 -2.40 9.18 -18.38
C ALA A 10 -2.83 9.35 -19.84
N PRO A 11 -3.96 10.04 -20.12
CA PRO A 11 -4.31 10.43 -21.48
C PRO A 11 -3.20 11.30 -22.09
N ARG A 12 -3.02 11.24 -23.42
CA ARG A 12 -1.95 11.98 -24.13
C ARG A 12 -1.94 13.49 -23.84
N TYR A 13 -3.09 14.10 -23.56
CA TYR A 13 -3.18 15.52 -23.22
C TYR A 13 -2.68 15.86 -21.81
N PHE A 14 -2.50 14.88 -20.93
CA PHE A 14 -1.98 15.10 -19.57
C PHE A 14 -0.58 15.71 -19.58
N ASN A 15 0.24 15.37 -20.57
CA ASN A 15 1.55 15.99 -20.78
C ASN A 15 1.46 17.52 -21.01
N GLN A 16 0.35 18.02 -21.56
CA GLN A 16 0.13 19.46 -21.74
C GLN A 16 -0.26 20.12 -20.42
N ILE A 17 -1.15 19.49 -19.64
CA ILE A 17 -1.54 19.96 -18.31
C ILE A 17 -0.31 20.00 -17.39
N TRP A 18 0.53 18.96 -17.44
CA TRP A 18 1.73 18.89 -16.63
C TRP A 18 2.71 20.02 -16.90
N LYS A 19 2.83 20.50 -18.15
CA LYS A 19 3.66 21.66 -18.50
C LYS A 19 3.22 22.95 -17.80
N ILE A 20 1.94 23.08 -17.47
CA ILE A 20 1.38 24.22 -16.73
C ILE A 20 1.62 23.99 -15.22
N VAL A 21 1.24 22.81 -14.72
CA VAL A 21 1.30 22.46 -13.29
C VAL A 21 2.72 22.45 -12.74
N LYS A 22 3.72 22.02 -13.52
CA LYS A 22 5.13 22.00 -13.07
C LYS A 22 5.67 23.38 -12.68
N GLY A 23 5.05 24.48 -13.14
CA GLY A 23 5.43 25.84 -12.74
C GLY A 23 5.01 26.21 -11.31
N TRP A 24 4.08 25.45 -10.72
CA TRP A 24 3.56 25.66 -9.37
C TRP A 24 4.14 24.68 -8.35
N ILE A 25 4.97 23.74 -8.80
CA ILE A 25 5.58 22.71 -7.95
C ILE A 25 7.07 23.02 -7.81
N ASP A 26 7.61 22.83 -6.61
CA ASP A 26 9.04 22.94 -6.35
C ASP A 26 9.86 22.07 -7.35
N PRO A 27 10.93 22.60 -7.96
CA PRO A 27 11.68 21.89 -8.99
C PRO A 27 12.22 20.52 -8.57
N ALA A 28 12.64 20.36 -7.30
CA ALA A 28 13.15 19.08 -6.80
C ALA A 28 12.05 18.02 -6.65
N THR A 29 10.80 18.45 -6.44
CA THR A 29 9.63 17.58 -6.42
C THR A 29 9.13 17.29 -7.83
N ALA A 30 9.07 18.29 -8.70
CA ALA A 30 8.65 18.14 -10.09
C ALA A 30 9.58 17.20 -10.88
N ALA A 31 10.89 17.23 -10.60
CA ALA A 31 11.88 16.36 -11.24
C ALA A 31 11.69 14.87 -10.92
N LYS A 32 10.94 14.52 -9.86
CA LYS A 32 10.68 13.14 -9.44
C LYS A 32 9.42 12.55 -10.10
N ILE A 33 8.66 13.37 -10.81
CA ILE A 33 7.40 12.96 -11.43
C ILE A 33 7.67 12.64 -12.89
N GLU A 34 7.48 11.36 -13.23
CA GLU A 34 7.64 10.84 -14.58
C GLU A 34 6.28 10.41 -15.11
N ILE A 35 5.84 11.02 -16.21
CA ILE A 35 4.59 10.66 -16.89
C ILE A 35 4.95 9.68 -17.98
N MET A 36 4.38 8.48 -17.89
CA MET A 36 4.75 7.38 -18.76
C MET A 36 3.68 7.15 -19.81
N ASP A 37 4.13 6.97 -21.05
CA ASP A 37 3.27 6.46 -22.12
C ASP A 37 2.90 5.00 -21.84
N SER A 38 1.72 4.59 -22.31
CA SER A 38 1.19 3.24 -22.03
C SER A 38 2.10 2.11 -22.52
N SER A 39 2.91 2.37 -23.56
CA SER A 39 3.90 1.43 -24.10
C SER A 39 5.08 1.16 -23.17
N ASP A 40 5.42 2.11 -22.30
CA ASP A 40 6.66 2.09 -21.52
C ASP A 40 6.45 1.76 -20.04
N ILE A 41 5.18 1.55 -19.63
CA ILE A 41 4.80 1.28 -18.24
C ILE A 41 5.59 0.10 -17.66
N LEU A 42 5.57 -1.06 -18.33
CA LEU A 42 6.24 -2.25 -17.81
C LEU A 42 7.75 -2.02 -17.66
N LYS A 43 8.38 -1.41 -18.66
CA LYS A 43 9.82 -1.16 -18.68
C LYS A 43 10.26 -0.29 -17.51
N ALA A 44 9.50 0.77 -17.23
CA ALA A 44 9.82 1.71 -16.17
C ALA A 44 9.47 1.19 -14.76
N LEU A 45 8.43 0.36 -14.63
CA LEU A 45 8.16 -0.34 -13.39
C LEU A 45 9.24 -1.40 -13.11
N SER A 46 9.66 -2.14 -14.13
CA SER A 46 10.64 -3.22 -14.00
C SER A 46 12.05 -2.76 -13.61
N SER A 47 12.36 -1.47 -13.73
CA SER A 47 13.64 -0.93 -13.23
C SER A 47 13.66 -0.67 -11.72
N HIS A 48 12.50 -0.75 -11.06
CA HIS A 48 12.37 -0.49 -9.62
C HIS A 48 11.63 -1.61 -8.87
N ILE A 49 10.85 -2.44 -9.57
CA ILE A 49 9.96 -3.45 -8.99
C ILE A 49 10.13 -4.75 -9.78
N ASP A 50 10.31 -5.87 -9.08
CA ASP A 50 10.35 -7.18 -9.72
C ASP A 50 9.02 -7.51 -10.43
N ALA A 51 9.09 -8.18 -11.58
CA ALA A 51 7.91 -8.47 -12.40
C ALA A 51 6.80 -9.25 -11.67
N GLU A 52 7.19 -10.07 -10.67
CA GLU A 52 6.27 -10.81 -9.80
C GLU A 52 5.44 -9.95 -8.85
N ASN A 53 5.85 -8.71 -8.64
CA ASN A 53 5.18 -7.72 -7.81
C ASN A 53 4.42 -6.67 -8.68
N ILE A 54 4.53 -6.75 -10.01
CA ILE A 54 3.84 -5.85 -10.95
C ILE A 54 2.52 -6.50 -11.41
N PRO A 55 1.36 -5.83 -11.23
CA PRO A 55 0.07 -6.33 -11.73
C PRO A 55 0.07 -6.69 -13.22
N LYS A 56 -0.63 -7.77 -13.59
CA LYS A 56 -0.81 -8.20 -15.00
C LYS A 56 -1.33 -7.08 -15.91
N GLN A 57 -2.20 -6.20 -15.41
CA GLN A 57 -2.72 -5.03 -16.15
C GLN A 57 -1.63 -4.03 -16.57
N PHE A 58 -0.45 -4.09 -15.95
CA PHE A 58 0.72 -3.27 -16.28
C PHE A 58 1.83 -4.09 -16.96
N GLY A 59 1.55 -5.33 -17.36
CA GLY A 59 2.47 -6.22 -18.08
C GLY A 59 3.33 -7.13 -17.19
N GLY A 60 3.17 -7.09 -15.87
CA GLY A 60 3.86 -8.01 -14.96
C GLY A 60 3.17 -9.36 -14.83
N THR A 61 3.50 -10.11 -13.77
CA THR A 61 2.94 -11.45 -13.52
C THR A 61 2.05 -11.53 -12.28
N PHE A 62 1.92 -10.44 -11.51
CA PHE A 62 1.12 -10.42 -10.29
C PHE A 62 -0.38 -10.42 -10.59
N ASP A 63 -1.10 -11.40 -10.07
CA ASP A 63 -2.54 -11.53 -10.22
C ASP A 63 -3.30 -10.66 -9.20
N PHE A 64 -3.31 -9.36 -9.46
CA PHE A 64 -3.95 -8.41 -8.56
C PHE A 64 -5.48 -8.46 -8.66
N THR A 65 -6.14 -8.52 -7.50
CA THR A 65 -7.59 -8.31 -7.38
C THR A 65 -7.86 -7.17 -6.40
N HIS A 66 -8.86 -6.33 -6.72
CA HIS A 66 -9.26 -5.26 -5.82
C HIS A 66 -9.66 -5.81 -4.44
N GLY A 67 -9.09 -5.24 -3.37
CA GLY A 67 -9.32 -5.70 -2.00
C GLY A 67 -8.48 -6.90 -1.55
N MET A 68 -7.55 -7.38 -2.39
CA MET A 68 -6.55 -8.39 -2.01
C MET A 68 -5.69 -7.91 -0.83
N LEU A 69 -5.39 -8.82 0.08
CA LEU A 69 -4.45 -8.55 1.18
C LEU A 69 -3.02 -8.40 0.66
N PRO A 70 -2.20 -7.52 1.25
CA PRO A 70 -0.80 -7.45 0.89
C PRO A 70 -0.12 -8.79 1.23
N ARG A 71 0.84 -9.18 0.39
CA ARG A 71 1.73 -10.31 0.66
C ARG A 71 3.04 -9.74 1.24
N PRO A 72 3.22 -9.75 2.58
CA PRO A 72 4.46 -9.28 3.18
C PRO A 72 5.62 -10.20 2.82
N ASP A 73 6.82 -9.63 2.71
CA ASP A 73 8.06 -10.40 2.69
C ASP A 73 8.31 -11.07 4.05
N ALA A 74 9.30 -11.95 4.12
CA ALA A 74 9.60 -12.72 5.33
C ALA A 74 9.94 -11.83 6.55
N GLY A 75 10.67 -10.73 6.35
CA GLY A 75 11.02 -9.82 7.44
C GLY A 75 9.83 -9.02 7.94
N THR A 76 9.00 -8.54 7.02
CA THR A 76 7.73 -7.87 7.37
C THR A 76 6.78 -8.83 8.09
N GLN A 77 6.71 -10.09 7.66
CA GLN A 77 5.90 -11.12 8.30
C GLN A 77 6.37 -11.37 9.74
N GLU A 78 7.67 -11.48 10.00
CA GLU A 78 8.20 -11.67 11.34
C GLU A 78 7.83 -10.52 12.29
N VAL A 79 7.89 -9.27 11.80
CA VAL A 79 7.49 -8.09 12.57
C VAL A 79 5.99 -8.11 12.87
N LEU A 80 5.17 -8.49 11.88
CA LEU A 80 3.72 -8.62 12.05
C LEU A 80 3.37 -9.70 13.07
N ASP A 81 4.03 -10.86 13.01
CA ASP A 81 3.82 -11.99 13.92
C ASP A 81 4.18 -11.61 15.37
N ARG A 82 5.24 -10.81 15.56
CA ARG A 82 5.61 -10.27 16.88
C ARG A 82 4.61 -9.24 17.39
N ALA A 83 4.09 -8.40 16.51
CA ALA A 83 3.22 -7.28 16.88
C ALA A 83 1.76 -7.68 17.10
N LEU A 84 1.32 -8.80 16.52
CA LEU A 84 -0.08 -9.24 16.54
C LEU A 84 -0.26 -10.49 17.41
N PRO A 85 -0.92 -10.40 18.59
CA PRO A 85 -1.18 -11.56 19.41
C PRO A 85 -2.10 -12.55 18.67
N GLY A 86 -1.63 -13.79 18.48
CA GLY A 86 -2.37 -14.86 17.80
C GLY A 86 -1.96 -15.14 16.35
N GLY A 87 -0.89 -14.50 15.83
CA GLY A 87 -0.18 -14.94 14.62
C GLY A 87 -0.92 -14.82 13.28
N SER A 88 -2.15 -14.31 13.25
CA SER A 88 -2.89 -14.02 12.01
C SER A 88 -4.19 -13.29 12.32
N VAL A 89 -4.10 -12.03 12.77
CA VAL A 89 -5.28 -11.16 12.61
C VAL A 89 -5.47 -10.98 11.11
N PRO A 90 -6.64 -11.32 10.54
CA PRO A 90 -6.84 -11.11 9.12
C PRO A 90 -6.71 -9.61 8.86
N LEU A 91 -5.66 -9.21 8.14
CA LEU A 91 -5.43 -7.85 7.62
C LEU A 91 -6.59 -7.36 6.73
N ALA A 92 -7.65 -8.17 6.59
CA ALA A 92 -8.88 -7.79 5.97
C ALA A 92 -9.47 -6.59 6.71
N GLY A 93 -9.55 -5.47 6.02
CA GLY A 93 -10.27 -4.28 6.46
C GLY A 93 -9.49 -3.30 7.33
N PRO A 94 -10.13 -2.20 7.73
CA PRO A 94 -9.46 -1.09 8.40
C PRO A 94 -9.06 -1.43 9.85
N PHE A 95 -7.92 -0.86 10.28
CA PHE A 95 -7.42 -0.93 11.65
C PHE A 95 -7.22 0.48 12.22
N LYS A 96 -7.23 0.61 13.55
CA LYS A 96 -6.88 1.83 14.26
C LYS A 96 -5.77 1.55 15.28
N TRP A 97 -4.84 2.49 15.40
CA TRP A 97 -3.89 2.50 16.51
C TRP A 97 -4.57 3.05 17.76
N LYS A 98 -4.40 2.36 18.88
CA LYS A 98 -4.77 2.85 20.21
C LYS A 98 -3.51 2.85 21.08
N VAL A 99 -3.17 4.01 21.62
CA VAL A 99 -2.10 4.14 22.61
C VAL A 99 -2.73 3.86 23.96
N ASP A 100 -2.22 2.87 24.68
CA ASP A 100 -2.59 2.65 26.08
C ASP A 100 -1.47 3.17 26.99
N ASN A 101 -1.84 3.92 28.02
CA ASN A 101 -0.90 4.66 28.87
C ASN A 101 0.00 3.73 29.71
N SER A 102 -0.33 2.44 29.81
CA SER A 102 0.41 1.45 30.60
C SER A 102 1.01 0.30 29.77
N LEU A 103 0.56 0.07 28.52
CA LEU A 103 0.85 -1.15 27.75
C LEU A 103 1.40 -0.91 26.33
N GLY A 104 1.64 0.35 25.93
CA GLY A 104 2.19 0.69 24.62
C GLY A 104 1.14 0.80 23.51
N ARG A 105 1.60 0.86 22.25
CA ARG A 105 0.75 1.03 21.05
C ARG A 105 0.14 -0.31 20.64
N ARG A 106 -1.19 -0.39 20.53
CA ARG A 106 -1.93 -1.57 20.04
C ARG A 106 -2.68 -1.27 18.74
N ILE A 107 -2.82 -2.27 17.89
CA ILE A 107 -3.62 -2.21 16.66
C ILE A 107 -4.98 -2.86 16.95
N ILE A 108 -6.08 -2.17 16.61
CA ILE A 108 -7.45 -2.64 16.82
C ILE A 108 -8.15 -2.79 15.47
N PRO A 109 -8.67 -3.99 15.11
CA PRO A 109 -9.49 -4.15 13.93
C PRO A 109 -10.80 -3.37 14.09
N VAL A 110 -11.24 -2.70 13.03
CA VAL A 110 -12.52 -1.96 13.01
C VAL A 110 -13.38 -2.38 11.82
N GLY A 111 -14.66 -2.00 11.85
CA GLY A 111 -15.65 -2.37 10.84
C GLY A 111 -16.39 -3.67 11.18
N SER A 112 -16.94 -4.31 10.15
CA SER A 112 -17.74 -5.54 10.27
C SER A 112 -17.37 -6.55 9.17
N VAL A 113 -17.45 -7.84 9.47
CA VAL A 113 -17.37 -8.94 8.51
C VAL A 113 -18.72 -9.61 8.44
N GLN A 114 -19.32 -9.68 7.25
CA GLN A 114 -20.61 -10.37 7.05
C GLN A 114 -21.68 -9.91 8.07
N GLY A 115 -21.72 -8.61 8.37
CA GLY A 115 -22.66 -8.02 9.35
C GLY A 115 -22.20 -8.06 10.82
N THR A 116 -21.24 -8.91 11.18
CA THR A 116 -20.70 -9.00 12.54
C THR A 116 -19.61 -7.97 12.78
N ARG A 117 -19.79 -7.09 13.78
CA ARG A 117 -18.80 -6.07 14.12
C ARG A 117 -17.50 -6.72 14.61
N ARG A 118 -16.39 -6.35 13.99
CA ARG A 118 -15.04 -6.62 14.49
C ARG A 118 -14.81 -5.73 15.71
N ARG A 119 -15.28 -6.15 16.88
CA ARG A 119 -14.85 -5.59 18.16
C ARG A 119 -13.79 -6.51 18.77
N GLU A 120 -12.99 -5.93 19.65
CA GLU A 120 -12.07 -6.59 20.58
C GLU A 120 -12.60 -7.99 20.91
N ALA A 121 -12.01 -9.03 20.32
CA ALA A 121 -12.02 -10.31 20.98
C ALA A 121 -11.29 -10.03 22.29
N ASN A 122 -12.06 -9.89 23.37
CA ASN A 122 -11.55 -9.91 24.72
C ASN A 122 -10.88 -11.28 24.88
N VAL A 123 -9.60 -11.37 24.52
CA VAL A 123 -8.74 -12.42 25.04
C VAL A 123 -8.41 -11.95 26.44
N SER A 124 -9.29 -12.29 27.38
CA SER A 124 -8.91 -12.44 28.77
C SER A 124 -7.76 -13.44 28.80
N VAL A 125 -6.57 -12.95 29.12
CA VAL A 125 -5.50 -13.82 29.61
C VAL A 125 -5.85 -14.04 31.08
N ASP A 126 -6.52 -15.15 31.36
CA ASP A 126 -6.59 -15.66 32.72
C ASP A 126 -5.19 -16.13 33.14
N GLY A 127 -4.75 -15.63 34.30
CA GLY A 127 -3.78 -16.28 35.21
C GLY A 127 -2.35 -16.43 34.76
#